data_AF-A0A484YRV4-F1
#
_entry.id   AF-A0A484YRV4-F1
#
_cell.length_a   1.000
_cell.length_b   1.000
_cell.length_c   1.000
_cell.angle_alpha   90.00
_cell.angle_beta   90.00
_cell.angle_gamma   90.00
#
_symmetry.space_group_name_H-M   'P 1'
#
loop_
_entity.id
_entity.type
_entity.pdbx_description
1 polymer ?
#
loop_
_entity_poly.entity_id
_entity_poly.type
_entity_poly.pdbx_seq_one_letter_code
_entity_poly.pdbx_strand_id
1 'polypeptide(L)'
;MRKTVPLIQEALKEVWFNGQKTLMLWPIPQAQDSRRTAGWRDRGRSLAFAWDVPAIPVHHMEGHLLAPMLEDNPPEFPFVALLVSGGHTQLISVTGIGQYELLGESIDDAAGEAFDKTAKLLGLDYPGGPLLSKMAAQGTAGALCLPAADDRPSGAGFQLFWV
;
A
#
# COMPACT_ATOMS: atom_id res chain seq x y z
N MET A 1 -4.43 19.45 0.25
CA MET A 1 -3.03 19.92 0.11
C MET A 1 -2.53 20.86 1.22
N ARG A 2 -3.39 21.52 2.02
CA ARG A 2 -2.98 22.45 3.10
C ARG A 2 -2.36 21.82 4.38
N LYS A 3 -2.36 20.49 4.53
CA LYS A 3 -1.99 19.82 5.79
C LYS A 3 -0.51 19.39 5.92
N THR A 4 0.26 19.35 4.83
CA THR A 4 1.61 18.75 4.83
C THR A 4 2.62 19.50 5.71
N VAL A 5 2.73 20.83 5.57
CA VAL A 5 3.72 21.61 6.32
C VAL A 5 3.42 21.58 7.83
N PRO A 6 2.16 21.75 8.28
CA PRO A 6 1.82 21.54 9.69
C PRO A 6 2.19 20.15 10.21
N LEU A 7 1.92 19.08 9.45
CA LEU A 7 2.28 17.71 9.86
C LEU A 7 3.79 17.51 9.99
N ILE A 8 4.59 18.09 9.08
CA ILE A 8 6.06 18.04 9.21
C ILE A 8 6.48 18.77 10.49
N GLN A 9 5.96 19.97 10.74
CA GLN A 9 6.31 20.74 11.96
C GLN A 9 5.92 20.01 13.24
N GLU A 10 4.81 19.27 13.24
CA GLU A 10 4.36 18.47 14.38
C GLU A 10 5.28 17.27 14.61
N ALA A 11 5.60 16.50 13.55
CA ALA A 11 6.56 15.41 13.63
C ALA A 11 7.95 15.89 14.12
N LEU A 12 8.40 17.08 13.69
CA LEU A 12 9.67 17.65 14.15
C LEU A 12 9.67 18.01 15.65
N LYS A 13 8.50 18.25 16.27
CA LYS A 13 8.41 18.53 17.72
C LYS A 13 8.51 17.26 18.55
N GLU A 14 8.04 16.13 18.02
CA GLU A 14 8.05 14.84 18.70
C GLU A 14 9.41 14.14 18.64
N VAL A 15 10.25 14.48 17.64
CA VAL A 15 11.55 13.83 17.43
C VAL A 15 12.69 14.69 18.00
N TRP A 16 13.45 14.14 18.95
CA TRP A 16 14.69 14.74 19.42
C TRP A 16 15.82 14.54 18.40
N PHE A 17 16.29 15.63 17.77
CA PHE A 17 17.31 15.55 16.72
C PHE A 17 18.72 15.39 17.31
N ASN A 18 19.35 14.23 17.07
CA ASN A 18 20.71 13.93 17.54
C ASN A 18 21.80 14.05 16.44
N GLY A 19 21.63 14.98 15.50
CA GLY A 19 22.69 15.39 14.56
C GLY A 19 22.76 14.68 13.21
N GLN A 20 22.19 13.48 13.05
CA GLN A 20 22.05 12.84 11.73
C GLN A 20 20.69 13.17 11.10
N LYS A 21 20.72 13.87 9.97
CA LYS A 21 19.52 14.25 9.24
C LYS A 21 19.55 13.59 7.87
N THR A 22 18.59 12.70 7.60
CA THR A 22 18.35 12.15 6.27
C THR A 22 16.86 12.28 6.01
N LEU A 23 16.50 12.84 4.85
CA LEU A 23 15.09 13.00 4.49
C LEU A 23 14.72 11.97 3.42
N MET A 24 13.92 10.99 3.81
CA MET A 24 13.33 10.02 2.89
C MET A 24 12.14 10.67 2.19
N LEU A 25 12.20 10.70 0.87
CA LEU A 25 11.19 11.28 0.02
C LEU A 25 10.51 10.19 -0.77
N TRP A 26 9.19 10.25 -0.80
CA TRP A 26 8.39 9.39 -1.64
C TRP A 26 8.48 9.81 -3.13
N PRO A 27 9.09 9.01 -4.01
CA PRO A 27 8.95 9.06 -5.45
C PRO A 27 7.65 8.30 -5.81
N ILE A 28 6.79 8.99 -6.53
CA ILE A 28 5.46 8.53 -6.89
C ILE A 28 5.55 7.22 -7.72
N PRO A 29 4.60 6.27 -7.57
CA PRO A 29 4.43 5.12 -8.47
C PRO A 29 3.90 5.55 -9.86
N GLN A 30 3.98 4.64 -10.83
CA GLN A 30 3.61 4.85 -12.23
C GLN A 30 2.14 5.30 -12.40
N ALA A 31 1.94 6.62 -12.47
CA ALA A 31 0.77 7.36 -12.98
C ALA A 31 -0.65 7.07 -12.39
N GLN A 32 -1.21 8.09 -11.74
CA GLN A 32 -2.53 8.68 -12.08
C GLN A 32 -2.65 10.04 -11.36
N ASP A 33 -2.68 11.11 -12.14
CA ASP A 33 -2.65 12.54 -11.77
C ASP A 33 -1.27 13.16 -11.41
N SER A 34 -0.64 13.76 -12.43
CA SER A 34 0.60 14.54 -12.35
C SER A 34 0.50 15.80 -11.49
N ARG A 35 -0.71 16.28 -11.16
CA ARG A 35 -0.91 17.53 -10.41
C ARG A 35 -0.88 17.34 -8.90
N ARG A 36 -1.28 16.17 -8.39
CA ARG A 36 -1.21 15.84 -6.95
C ARG A 36 0.18 15.40 -6.50
N THR A 37 0.97 14.93 -7.45
CA THR A 37 2.21 14.18 -7.26
C THR A 37 3.44 15.09 -7.26
N ALA A 38 3.48 16.16 -8.06
CA ALA A 38 4.54 17.17 -8.03
C ALA A 38 4.73 17.79 -6.62
N GLY A 39 3.63 18.06 -5.91
CA GLY A 39 3.66 18.79 -4.65
C GLY A 39 4.45 18.11 -3.52
N TRP A 40 4.48 16.79 -3.42
CA TRP A 40 5.17 16.10 -2.31
C TRP A 40 6.66 15.96 -2.56
N ARG A 41 7.03 15.55 -3.78
CA ARG A 41 8.43 15.41 -4.19
C ARG A 41 9.16 16.75 -4.13
N ASP A 42 8.54 17.80 -4.67
CA ASP A 42 9.20 19.10 -4.78
C ASP A 42 9.35 19.75 -3.38
N ARG A 43 8.35 19.64 -2.50
CA ARG A 43 8.49 20.09 -1.10
C ARG A 43 9.56 19.32 -0.34
N GLY A 44 9.60 18.01 -0.51
CA GLY A 44 10.62 17.16 0.08
C GLY A 44 12.03 17.54 -0.38
N ARG A 45 12.22 17.73 -1.69
CA ARG A 45 13.51 18.15 -2.26
C ARG A 45 13.91 19.54 -1.78
N SER A 46 12.99 20.50 -1.75
CA SER A 46 13.26 21.84 -1.23
C SER A 46 13.64 21.83 0.25
N LEU A 47 13.04 20.95 1.04
CA LEU A 47 13.37 20.79 2.46
C LEU A 47 14.74 20.15 2.66
N ALA A 48 15.05 19.10 1.90
CA ALA A 48 16.36 18.45 1.90
C ALA A 48 17.47 19.44 1.50
N PHE A 49 17.21 20.25 0.47
CA PHE A 49 18.11 21.34 0.05
C PHE A 49 18.30 22.38 1.15
N ALA A 50 17.22 22.84 1.79
CA ALA A 50 17.30 23.84 2.86
C ALA A 50 18.02 23.34 4.13
N TRP A 51 18.02 22.03 4.38
CA TRP A 51 18.70 21.43 5.52
C TRP A 51 20.08 20.86 5.21
N ASP A 52 20.52 20.93 3.95
CA ASP A 52 21.77 20.35 3.46
C ASP A 52 21.88 18.85 3.77
N VAL A 53 20.84 18.10 3.41
CA VAL A 53 20.73 16.67 3.68
C VAL A 53 20.39 15.90 2.40
N PRO A 54 20.81 14.63 2.29
CA PRO A 54 20.44 13.81 1.15
C PRO A 54 18.92 13.58 1.11
N ALA A 55 18.39 13.66 -0.11
CA ALA A 55 17.01 13.32 -0.44
C ALA A 55 16.96 11.92 -1.07
N ILE A 56 16.37 10.94 -0.38
CA ILE A 56 16.33 9.55 -0.86
C ILE A 56 14.95 9.22 -1.45
N PRO A 57 14.83 8.87 -2.74
CA PRO A 57 13.59 8.38 -3.33
C PRO A 57 13.30 6.93 -2.89
N VAL A 58 12.18 6.68 -2.20
CA VAL A 58 11.68 5.35 -1.75
C VAL A 58 10.44 4.84 -2.50
N HIS A 59 10.52 3.75 -3.27
CA HIS A 59 9.38 3.23 -4.05
C HIS A 59 8.15 2.90 -3.18
N HIS A 60 6.95 3.31 -3.61
CA HIS A 60 5.70 3.12 -2.86
C HIS A 60 5.48 1.67 -2.39
N MET A 61 5.60 0.73 -3.32
CA MET A 61 5.33 -0.68 -3.06
C MET A 61 6.44 -1.34 -2.25
N GLU A 62 7.67 -0.83 -2.37
CA GLU A 62 8.77 -1.29 -1.52
C GLU A 62 8.55 -0.85 -0.08
N GLY A 63 8.02 0.37 0.14
CA GLY A 63 7.59 0.82 1.46
C GLY A 63 6.52 -0.07 2.09
N HIS A 64 5.55 -0.56 1.30
CA HIS A 64 4.55 -1.52 1.81
C HIS A 64 5.15 -2.88 2.14
N LEU A 65 6.05 -3.36 1.29
CA LEU A 65 6.70 -4.66 1.45
C LEU A 65 7.64 -4.69 2.66
N LEU A 66 8.32 -3.58 2.94
CA LEU A 66 9.23 -3.43 4.07
C LEU A 66 8.57 -2.92 5.35
N ALA A 67 7.29 -2.52 5.34
CA ALA A 67 6.61 -2.06 6.54
C ALA A 67 6.58 -3.13 7.67
N PRO A 68 6.35 -4.42 7.40
CA PRO A 68 6.43 -5.47 8.42
C PRO A 68 7.82 -5.66 9.03
N MET A 69 8.88 -5.15 8.38
CA MET A 69 10.25 -5.20 8.94
C MET A 69 10.44 -4.24 10.12
N LEU A 70 9.49 -3.33 10.37
CA LEU A 70 9.53 -2.40 11.50
C LEU A 70 8.88 -2.96 12.77
N GLU A 71 8.23 -4.13 12.69
CA GLU A 71 7.61 -4.80 13.82
C GLU A 71 8.65 -5.57 14.65
N ASP A 72 8.32 -5.91 15.90
CA ASP A 72 9.24 -6.59 16.84
C ASP A 72 9.75 -7.95 16.35
N ASN A 73 9.00 -8.61 15.47
CA ASN A 73 9.35 -9.92 14.90
C ASN A 73 9.28 -9.87 13.37
N PRO A 74 10.32 -9.34 12.69
CA PRO A 74 10.32 -9.19 11.25
C PRO A 74 10.46 -10.57 10.54
N PRO A 75 9.86 -10.73 9.35
CA PRO A 75 10.05 -11.94 8.56
C PRO A 75 11.49 -12.03 8.03
N GLU A 76 12.11 -13.21 8.14
CA GLU A 76 13.40 -13.47 7.51
C GLU A 76 13.24 -13.77 6.01
N PHE A 77 14.26 -13.42 5.21
CA PHE A 77 14.29 -13.80 3.80
C PHE A 77 14.65 -15.30 3.63
N PRO A 78 14.12 -16.01 2.62
CA PRO A 78 13.11 -15.56 1.66
C PRO A 78 11.67 -15.70 2.20
N PHE A 79 10.78 -14.78 1.82
CA PHE A 79 9.35 -14.86 2.14
C PHE A 79 8.47 -14.48 0.94
N VAL A 80 7.20 -14.86 0.99
CA VAL A 80 6.19 -14.42 0.02
C VAL A 80 5.35 -13.32 0.65
N ALA A 81 5.27 -12.18 -0.03
CA ALA A 81 4.45 -11.05 0.35
C ALA A 81 3.15 -11.02 -0.44
N LEU A 82 2.03 -10.89 0.27
CA LEU A 82 0.74 -10.59 -0.31
C LEU A 82 0.44 -9.10 -0.11
N LEU A 83 0.53 -8.32 -1.18
CA LEU A 83 0.21 -6.90 -1.16
C LEU A 83 -1.26 -6.71 -1.51
N VAL A 84 -2.07 -6.30 -0.52
CA VAL A 84 -3.49 -5.98 -0.69
C VAL A 84 -3.71 -4.52 -0.35
N SER A 85 -4.10 -3.73 -1.35
CA SER A 85 -4.44 -2.31 -1.18
C SER A 85 -5.72 -1.96 -1.97
N GLY A 86 -6.11 -0.69 -1.92
CA GLY A 86 -7.24 -0.18 -2.72
C GLY A 86 -7.06 -0.35 -4.23
N GLY A 87 -5.82 -0.36 -4.74
CA GLY A 87 -5.53 -0.42 -6.18
C GLY A 87 -4.52 -1.49 -6.59
N HIS A 88 -4.05 -2.33 -5.66
CA HIS A 88 -3.10 -3.40 -5.94
C HIS A 88 -3.51 -4.67 -5.21
N THR A 89 -3.40 -5.81 -5.89
CA THR A 89 -3.48 -7.14 -5.29
C THR A 89 -2.43 -7.98 -5.98
N GLN A 90 -1.29 -8.17 -5.32
CA GLN A 90 -0.08 -8.77 -5.90
C GLN A 90 0.53 -9.77 -4.94
N LEU A 91 1.06 -10.86 -5.49
CA LEU A 91 1.85 -11.88 -4.80
C LEU A 91 3.31 -11.74 -5.24
N ILE A 92 4.22 -11.51 -4.30
CA ILE A 92 5.62 -11.20 -4.59
C ILE A 92 6.52 -12.15 -3.80
N SER A 93 7.44 -12.83 -4.47
CA SER A 93 8.55 -13.54 -3.84
C SER A 93 9.65 -12.54 -3.49
N VAL A 94 10.08 -12.56 -2.23
CA VAL A 94 11.08 -11.65 -1.70
C VAL A 94 12.26 -12.45 -1.19
N THR A 95 13.37 -12.40 -1.91
CA THR A 95 14.62 -13.11 -1.53
C THR A 95 15.63 -12.21 -0.84
N GLY A 96 15.41 -10.90 -0.85
CA GLY A 96 16.25 -9.90 -0.21
C GLY A 96 15.75 -8.47 -0.51
N ILE A 97 16.35 -7.47 0.14
CA ILE A 97 16.03 -6.06 -0.16
C ILE A 97 16.44 -5.76 -1.61
N GLY A 98 15.50 -5.21 -2.39
CA GLY A 98 15.66 -4.95 -3.81
C GLY A 98 15.55 -6.19 -4.72
N GLN A 99 15.28 -7.37 -4.15
CA GLN A 99 15.13 -8.63 -4.88
C GLN A 99 13.70 -9.12 -4.78
N TYR A 100 12.87 -8.65 -5.71
CA TYR A 100 11.43 -8.88 -5.73
C TYR A 100 11.03 -9.52 -7.06
N GLU A 101 10.35 -10.66 -6.99
CA GLU A 101 9.80 -11.36 -8.16
C GLU A 101 8.28 -11.42 -8.06
N LEU A 102 7.58 -10.89 -9.07
CA LEU A 102 6.11 -10.94 -9.12
C LEU A 102 5.67 -12.36 -9.49
N LEU A 103 4.97 -13.02 -8.56
CA LEU A 103 4.43 -14.37 -8.73
C LEU A 103 2.99 -14.36 -9.27
N GLY A 104 2.28 -13.24 -9.12
CA GLY A 104 0.91 -13.10 -9.60
C GLY A 104 0.30 -11.75 -9.22
N GLU A 105 -0.66 -11.29 -9.99
CA GLU A 105 -1.43 -10.08 -9.70
C GLU A 105 -2.89 -10.25 -10.11
N SER A 106 -3.77 -9.41 -9.55
CA SER A 106 -5.16 -9.35 -10.02
C SER A 106 -5.20 -8.89 -11.48
N ILE A 107 -6.01 -9.56 -12.28
CA ILE A 107 -6.21 -9.27 -13.70
C ILE A 107 -7.24 -8.14 -13.88
N ASP A 108 -8.23 -8.09 -12.99
CA ASP A 108 -9.35 -7.14 -13.05
C ASP A 108 -9.28 -6.17 -11.86
N ASP A 109 -10.22 -6.28 -10.91
CA ASP A 109 -10.28 -5.41 -9.74
C ASP A 109 -9.28 -5.85 -8.67
N ALA A 110 -8.61 -4.88 -8.04
CA ALA A 110 -7.93 -5.13 -6.78
C ALA A 110 -8.95 -5.46 -5.69
N ALA A 111 -8.51 -6.21 -4.68
CA ALA A 111 -9.30 -6.57 -3.51
C ALA A 111 -10.03 -5.40 -2.87
N GLY A 112 -9.29 -4.32 -2.56
CA GLY A 112 -9.85 -3.16 -1.89
C GLY A 112 -10.90 -2.46 -2.77
N GLU A 113 -10.66 -2.38 -4.08
CA GLU A 113 -11.60 -1.82 -5.03
C GLU A 113 -12.88 -2.66 -5.13
N ALA A 114 -12.77 -3.99 -5.17
CA ALA A 114 -13.93 -4.88 -5.17
C ALA A 114 -14.78 -4.70 -3.91
N PHE A 115 -14.14 -4.59 -2.73
CA PHE A 115 -14.81 -4.29 -1.46
C PHE A 115 -15.53 -2.94 -1.49
N ASP A 116 -14.86 -1.88 -1.95
CA ASP A 116 -15.45 -0.54 -2.01
C ASP A 116 -16.59 -0.43 -3.02
N LYS A 117 -16.47 -1.06 -4.19
CA LYS A 117 -17.56 -1.15 -5.18
C LYS A 117 -18.77 -1.87 -4.61
N THR A 118 -18.55 -2.99 -3.92
CA THR A 118 -19.62 -3.77 -3.29
C THR A 118 -20.31 -2.98 -2.18
N ALA A 119 -19.53 -2.31 -1.33
CA ALA A 119 -20.05 -1.43 -0.27
C ALA A 119 -20.94 -0.33 -0.86
N LYS A 120 -20.51 0.29 -1.97
CA LYS A 120 -21.29 1.31 -2.67
C LYS A 120 -22.60 0.77 -3.25
N LEU A 121 -22.61 -0.45 -3.80
CA LEU A 121 -23.83 -1.11 -4.28
C LEU A 121 -24.83 -1.37 -3.14
N LEU A 122 -24.33 -1.61 -1.93
CA LEU A 122 -25.12 -1.76 -0.71
C LEU A 122 -25.54 -0.43 -0.07
N GLY A 123 -25.20 0.70 -0.69
CA GLY A 123 -25.57 2.03 -0.21
C GLY A 123 -24.70 2.56 0.93
N LEU A 124 -23.49 1.99 1.13
CA LEU A 124 -22.55 2.47 2.14
C LEU A 124 -21.69 3.63 1.61
N ASP A 125 -21.28 4.50 2.54
CA ASP A 125 -20.38 5.61 2.25
C ASP A 125 -18.95 5.14 1.92
N TYR A 126 -18.21 5.94 1.16
CA TYR A 126 -16.82 5.68 0.80
C TYR A 126 -15.83 6.29 1.81
N PRO A 127 -14.72 5.59 2.20
CA PRO A 127 -14.34 4.22 1.82
C PRO A 127 -15.18 3.17 2.55
N GLY A 128 -15.73 2.24 1.78
CA GLY A 128 -16.79 1.34 2.22
C GLY A 128 -16.32 -0.04 2.67
N GLY A 129 -15.11 -0.46 2.31
CA GLY A 129 -14.55 -1.76 2.66
C GLY A 129 -14.60 -2.11 4.16
N PRO A 130 -14.17 -1.22 5.08
CA PRO A 130 -14.26 -1.47 6.51
C PRO A 130 -15.71 -1.58 7.03
N LEU A 131 -16.65 -0.84 6.44
CA LEU A 131 -18.06 -0.91 6.82
C LEU A 131 -18.67 -2.22 6.34
N LEU A 132 -18.34 -2.64 5.13
CA LEU A 132 -18.75 -3.92 4.56
C LEU A 132 -18.27 -5.10 5.41
N SER A 133 -17.00 -5.09 5.82
CA SER A 133 -16.43 -6.12 6.71
C SER A 133 -17.16 -6.20 8.06
N LYS A 134 -17.52 -5.06 8.65
CA LYS A 134 -18.32 -5.02 9.89
C LYS A 134 -19.73 -5.60 9.72
N MET A 135 -20.38 -5.34 8.58
CA MET A 135 -21.69 -5.92 8.28
C MET A 135 -21.59 -7.42 8.02
N ALA A 136 -20.55 -7.87 7.31
CA ALA A 136 -20.31 -9.28 7.04
C ALA A 136 -20.15 -10.11 8.31
N ALA A 137 -19.54 -9.55 9.37
CA ALA A 137 -19.42 -10.21 10.67
C ALA A 137 -20.77 -10.51 11.37
N GLN A 138 -21.85 -9.82 10.97
CA GLN A 138 -23.22 -10.06 11.45
C GLN A 138 -24.02 -10.96 10.48
N GLY A 139 -23.43 -11.32 9.34
CA GLY A 139 -24.05 -12.18 8.34
C GLY A 139 -24.12 -13.64 8.78
N THR A 140 -25.03 -14.39 8.16
CA THR A 140 -25.08 -15.85 8.34
C THR A 140 -24.13 -16.53 7.36
N ALA A 141 -23.14 -17.25 7.88
CA ALA A 141 -22.19 -17.99 7.05
C ALA A 141 -22.93 -18.98 6.12
N GLY A 142 -22.53 -19.04 4.85
CA GLY A 142 -23.14 -19.92 3.86
C GLY A 142 -24.51 -19.49 3.34
N ALA A 143 -25.05 -18.34 3.77
CA ALA A 143 -26.32 -17.82 3.23
C ALA A 143 -26.23 -17.44 1.74
N LEU A 144 -25.04 -17.11 1.27
CA LEU A 144 -24.74 -16.82 -0.14
C LEU A 144 -23.52 -17.63 -0.56
N CYS A 145 -23.59 -18.25 -1.74
CA CYS A 145 -22.45 -18.87 -2.40
C CYS A 145 -22.05 -17.95 -3.57
N LEU A 146 -20.98 -17.19 -3.38
CA LEU A 146 -20.41 -16.37 -4.45
C LEU A 146 -19.52 -17.23 -5.35
N PRO A 147 -19.40 -16.92 -6.65
CA PRO A 147 -18.46 -17.61 -7.51
C PRO A 147 -17.03 -17.39 -7.03
N ALA A 148 -16.24 -18.46 -6.94
CA ALA A 148 -14.79 -18.32 -6.91
C ALA A 148 -14.31 -17.85 -8.28
N ALA A 149 -13.29 -16.99 -8.32
CA ALA A 149 -12.65 -16.62 -9.58
C ALA A 149 -12.11 -17.89 -10.28
N ASP A 150 -12.30 -17.94 -11.59
CA ASP A 150 -12.03 -19.08 -12.48
C ASP A 150 -10.55 -19.56 -12.40
N ASP A 151 -10.33 -20.87 -12.33
CA ASP A 151 -9.06 -21.56 -12.04
C ASP A 151 -8.23 -21.89 -13.30
N ARG A 152 -8.51 -21.24 -14.43
CA ARG A 152 -7.86 -21.57 -15.71
C ARG A 152 -6.32 -21.44 -15.62
N PRO A 153 -5.56 -22.51 -15.95
CA PRO A 153 -4.11 -22.49 -15.85
C PRO A 153 -3.51 -21.79 -17.08
N SER A 154 -3.43 -20.47 -17.05
CA SER A 154 -2.43 -19.75 -17.84
C SER A 154 -1.15 -19.67 -17.02
N GLY A 155 -0.08 -20.28 -17.52
CA GLY A 155 1.16 -20.54 -16.80
C GLY A 155 1.67 -19.40 -15.91
N ALA A 156 2.02 -19.77 -14.67
CA ALA A 156 2.73 -18.96 -13.68
C ALA A 156 1.99 -17.76 -13.06
N GLY A 157 0.66 -17.85 -12.87
CA GLY A 157 -0.08 -16.88 -12.04
C GLY A 157 -0.85 -17.58 -10.91
N PHE A 158 -0.50 -17.28 -9.66
CA PHE A 158 -1.37 -17.62 -8.52
C PHE A 158 -2.47 -16.54 -8.39
N GLN A 159 -3.72 -16.96 -8.34
CA GLN A 159 -4.87 -16.08 -8.06
C GLN A 159 -5.36 -16.35 -6.63
N LEU A 160 -5.49 -15.29 -5.83
CA LEU A 160 -5.89 -15.40 -4.43
C LEU A 160 -7.37 -15.71 -4.32
N PHE A 161 -7.66 -16.84 -3.67
CA PHE A 161 -9.01 -17.24 -3.30
C PHE A 161 -9.45 -16.45 -2.05
N TRP A 162 -10.59 -15.77 -2.14
CA TRP A 162 -11.26 -15.18 -0.98
C TRP A 162 -12.04 -16.28 -0.25
N VAL A 163 -11.80 -16.40 1.06
CA VAL A 163 -12.62 -17.16 2.02
C VAL A 163 -13.48 -16.19 2.80
#